data_AF-A0A357BLJ2-F1
#
_entry.id   AF-A0A357BLJ2-F1
#
_cell.length_a   1.000
_cell.length_b   1.000
_cell.length_c   1.000
_cell.angle_alpha   90.00
_cell.angle_beta   90.00
_cell.angle_gamma   90.00
#
_symmetry.space_group_name_H-M   'P 1'
#
loop_
_entity.id
_entity.type
_entity.pdbx_description
1 polymer ?
#
loop_
_entity_poly.entity_id
_entity_poly.type
_entity_poly.pdbx_seq_one_letter_code
_entity_poly.pdbx_strand_id
1 'polypeptide(L)'
;MKKKLNIPKFKNEDAERDFWEKTDLSEHFDSKDFTYVSFPNLKPSSTAISVRIPEYLLVRLKEKAHELNIPYQTLMKQYIAQGILARH
;
A
#
# COMPACT_ATOMS: atom_id res chain seq x y z
N MET A 1 -22.24 5.07 -14.53
CA MET A 1 -22.66 4.41 -13.27
C MET A 1 -23.90 3.55 -13.51
N LYS A 2 -23.85 2.23 -13.25
CA LYS A 2 -25.00 1.32 -13.48
C LYS A 2 -26.00 1.28 -12.32
N LYS A 3 -25.56 1.38 -11.05
CA LYS A 3 -26.45 1.33 -9.89
C LYS A 3 -25.79 2.00 -8.67
N LYS A 4 -26.51 2.89 -7.98
CA LYS A 4 -25.99 3.60 -6.79
C LYS A 4 -25.75 2.62 -5.64
N LEU A 5 -24.49 2.51 -5.19
CA LEU A 5 -24.16 1.86 -3.92
C LEU A 5 -24.69 2.73 -2.78
N ASN A 6 -25.58 2.19 -1.94
CA ASN A 6 -25.91 2.81 -0.67
C ASN A 6 -24.89 2.34 0.37
N ILE A 7 -23.88 3.16 0.63
CA ILE A 7 -22.87 2.91 1.66
C ILE A 7 -23.46 3.36 3.02
N PRO A 8 -23.69 2.45 3.98
CA PRO A 8 -24.19 2.84 5.30
C PRO A 8 -23.08 3.54 6.12
N LYS A 9 -23.47 4.38 7.09
CA LYS A 9 -22.50 4.98 8.03
C LYS A 9 -22.00 3.91 8.99
N PHE A 10 -20.77 3.45 8.82
CA PHE A 10 -20.13 2.51 9.73
C PHE A 10 -19.67 3.20 11.01
N LYS A 11 -19.80 2.52 12.15
CA LYS A 11 -19.31 3.00 13.45
C LYS A 11 -17.90 2.49 13.78
N ASN A 12 -17.39 1.50 13.05
CA ASN A 12 -16.12 0.84 13.31
C ASN A 12 -15.51 0.26 12.01
N GLU A 13 -14.19 0.16 11.94
CA GLU A 13 -13.44 -0.28 10.75
C GLU A 13 -13.65 -1.77 10.42
N ASP A 14 -13.81 -2.63 11.43
CA ASP A 14 -14.14 -4.05 11.22
C ASP A 14 -15.46 -4.24 10.47
N ALA A 15 -16.48 -3.44 10.82
CA ALA A 15 -17.78 -3.48 10.16
C ALA A 15 -17.74 -2.98 8.71
N GLU A 16 -16.80 -2.09 8.40
CA GLU A 16 -16.54 -1.62 7.04
C GLU A 16 -15.86 -2.71 6.22
N ARG A 17 -14.85 -3.39 6.78
CA ARG A 17 -14.15 -4.51 6.12
C ARG A 17 -15.10 -5.65 5.75
N ASP A 18 -15.96 -6.04 6.68
CA ASP A 18 -16.99 -7.08 6.46
C ASP A 18 -17.98 -6.71 5.34
N PHE A 19 -18.30 -5.42 5.22
CA PHE A 19 -19.18 -4.92 4.16
C PHE A 19 -18.49 -4.96 2.81
N TRP A 20 -17.23 -4.55 2.71
CA TRP A 20 -16.46 -4.59 1.46
C TRP A 20 -16.16 -6.02 1.00
N GLU A 21 -15.93 -6.96 1.92
CA GLU A 21 -15.73 -8.37 1.58
C GLU A 21 -16.96 -9.00 0.92
N LYS A 22 -18.16 -8.57 1.35
CA LYS A 22 -19.44 -9.06 0.84
C LYS A 22 -19.97 -8.28 -0.37
N THR A 23 -19.38 -7.13 -0.69
CA THR A 23 -19.87 -6.24 -1.75
C THR A 23 -19.10 -6.47 -3.04
N ASP A 24 -19.73 -7.10 -4.03
CA ASP A 24 -19.15 -7.27 -5.35
C ASP A 24 -19.15 -5.93 -6.12
N LEU A 25 -17.97 -5.33 -6.26
CA LEU A 25 -17.78 -4.03 -6.94
C LEU A 25 -18.00 -4.13 -8.45
N SER A 26 -17.98 -5.34 -9.02
CA SER A 26 -18.11 -5.60 -10.46
C SER A 26 -19.55 -5.40 -10.96
N GLU A 27 -20.55 -5.54 -10.08
CA GLU A 27 -21.97 -5.34 -10.44
C GLU A 27 -22.36 -3.85 -10.49
N HIS A 28 -21.52 -2.97 -9.95
CA HIS A 28 -21.86 -1.57 -9.69
C HIS A 28 -21.00 -0.55 -10.42
N PHE A 29 -19.76 -0.89 -10.76
CA PHE A 29 -18.82 0.00 -11.44
C PHE A 29 -18.55 -0.49 -12.87
N ASP A 30 -18.75 0.39 -13.85
CA ASP A 30 -18.39 0.13 -15.25
C ASP A 30 -16.99 0.67 -15.51
N SER A 31 -16.18 0.00 -16.32
CA SER A 31 -14.76 0.34 -16.55
C SER A 31 -14.54 1.78 -17.06
N LYS A 32 -15.60 2.43 -17.57
CA LYS A 32 -15.62 3.84 -18.01
C LYS A 32 -15.80 4.89 -16.90
N ASP A 33 -16.17 4.50 -15.68
CA ASP A 33 -16.30 5.42 -14.53
C ASP A 33 -14.98 5.57 -13.73
N PHE A 34 -13.95 4.79 -14.07
CA PHE A 34 -12.66 4.85 -13.38
C PHE A 34 -11.82 6.01 -13.90
N THR A 35 -11.85 7.12 -13.17
CA THR A 35 -10.95 8.26 -13.40
C THR A 35 -9.58 7.93 -12.81
N TYR A 36 -8.50 8.17 -13.58
CA TYR A 36 -7.14 8.16 -13.05
C TYR A 36 -7.01 9.26 -11.98
N VAL A 37 -7.19 8.88 -10.72
CA VAL A 37 -6.95 9.76 -9.58
C VAL A 37 -5.48 9.68 -9.22
N SER A 38 -4.72 10.70 -9.63
CA SER A 38 -3.48 11.02 -8.94
C SER A 38 -3.88 11.63 -7.60
N PHE A 39 -3.36 11.09 -6.50
CA PHE A 39 -3.56 11.64 -5.17
C PHE A 39 -2.34 12.50 -4.78
N PRO A 40 -2.23 13.75 -5.25
CA PRO A 40 -1.06 14.59 -4.97
C PRO A 40 -0.93 14.96 -3.48
N ASN A 41 -2.00 14.78 -2.69
CA ASN A 41 -2.12 15.22 -1.30
C ASN A 41 -2.37 14.08 -0.29
N LEU A 42 -2.16 12.81 -0.66
CA LEU A 42 -2.02 11.78 0.37
C LEU A 42 -0.70 12.03 1.09
N LYS A 43 -0.78 12.67 2.27
CA LYS A 43 0.35 12.80 3.21
C LYS A 43 1.04 11.43 3.25
N PRO A 44 2.36 11.31 3.00
CA PRO A 44 3.02 10.01 3.04
C PRO A 44 2.92 9.47 4.46
N SER A 45 1.88 8.68 4.72
CA SER A 45 1.60 8.11 6.02
C SER A 45 2.58 6.98 6.22
N SER A 46 3.68 7.27 6.92
CA SER A 46 4.65 6.25 7.29
C SER A 46 4.13 5.53 8.53
N THR A 47 3.57 4.35 8.36
CA THR A 47 3.21 3.44 9.47
C THR A 47 4.42 2.62 9.87
N ALA A 48 4.75 2.61 11.17
CA ALA A 48 5.77 1.72 11.70
C ALA A 48 5.25 0.28 11.69
N ILE A 49 6.00 -0.63 11.07
CA ILE A 49 5.68 -2.06 11.02
C ILE A 49 6.87 -2.89 11.51
N SER A 50 6.58 -4.02 12.15
CA SER A 50 7.58 -5.01 12.52
C SER A 50 7.66 -6.08 11.42
N VAL A 51 8.84 -6.23 10.79
CA VAL A 51 9.07 -7.21 9.72
C VAL A 51 10.18 -8.17 10.14
N ARG A 52 9.98 -9.48 9.91
CA ARG A 52 11.04 -10.47 10.10
C ARG A 52 11.88 -10.58 8.84
N ILE A 53 13.19 -10.47 9.00
CA ILE A 53 14.19 -10.64 7.95
C ILE A 53 15.32 -11.53 8.46
N PRO A 54 15.94 -12.36 7.59
CA PRO A 54 17.11 -13.13 7.99
C PRO A 54 18.26 -12.22 8.43
N GLU A 55 18.99 -12.62 9.48
CA GLU A 55 20.05 -11.80 10.07
C GLU A 55 21.17 -11.48 9.07
N TYR A 56 21.59 -12.47 8.27
CA TYR A 56 22.62 -12.27 7.25
C TYR A 56 22.23 -11.18 6.24
N LEU A 57 20.94 -11.08 5.88
CA LEU A 57 20.44 -10.09 4.94
C LEU A 57 20.47 -8.68 5.55
N LEU A 58 20.13 -8.57 6.84
CA LEU A 58 20.20 -7.30 7.56
C LEU A 58 21.63 -6.79 7.65
N VAL A 59 22.60 -7.67 7.87
CA VAL A 59 24.03 -7.31 7.87
C VAL A 59 24.43 -6.77 6.51
N ARG A 60 24.14 -7.50 5.41
CA ARG A 60 24.45 -7.03 4.05
C ARG A 60 23.79 -5.70 3.70
N LEU A 61 22.53 -5.51 4.12
CA LEU A 61 21.81 -4.25 3.90
C LEU A 61 22.50 -3.08 4.60
N LYS A 62 22.99 -3.27 5.84
CA LYS A 62 23.72 -2.25 6.58
C LYS A 62 25.06 -1.92 5.94
N GLU A 63 25.82 -2.92 5.51
CA GLU A 63 27.07 -2.74 4.76
C GLU A 63 26.81 -1.89 3.51
N LYS A 64 25.79 -2.26 2.73
CA LYS A 64 25.48 -1.57 1.48
C LYS A 64 24.99 -0.14 1.70
N ALA A 65 24.21 0.08 2.74
CA ALA A 65 23.74 1.42 3.11
C ALA A 65 24.91 2.32 3.54
N HIS A 66 25.88 1.77 4.26
CA HIS A 66 27.10 2.47 4.65
C HIS A 66 27.95 2.84 3.42
N GLU A 67 28.16 1.92 2.47
CA GLU A 67 28.84 2.22 1.20
C GLU A 67 28.19 3.41 0.46
N LEU A 68 26.85 3.45 0.48
CA LEU A 68 26.05 4.49 -0.18
C LEU A 68 25.89 5.76 0.66
N ASN A 69 26.48 5.82 1.87
CA ASN A 69 26.34 6.92 2.83
C ASN A 69 24.87 7.28 3.15
N ILE A 70 24.00 6.27 3.26
CA ILE A 70 22.58 6.44 3.62
C ILE A 70 22.18 5.52 4.78
N PRO A 71 21.11 5.85 5.52
CA PRO A 71 20.57 4.95 6.54
C PRO A 71 20.04 3.64 5.91
N TYR A 72 20.28 2.50 6.57
CA TYR A 72 19.80 1.19 6.09
C TYR A 72 18.29 1.12 5.92
N GLN A 73 17.53 1.87 6.74
CA GLN A 73 16.07 1.99 6.64
C GLN A 73 15.64 2.71 5.36
N THR A 74 16.42 3.71 4.91
CA THR A 74 16.19 4.40 3.64
C THR A 74 16.44 3.46 2.48
N LEU A 75 17.56 2.72 2.51
CA LEU A 75 17.87 1.72 1.49
C LEU A 75 16.81 0.60 1.43
N MET A 76 16.35 0.14 2.61
CA MET A 76 15.26 -0.85 2.71
C MET A 76 13.99 -0.36 2.00
N LYS A 77 13.59 0.88 2.23
CA LYS A 77 12.41 1.49 1.57
C LYS A 77 12.59 1.56 0.05
N GLN A 78 13.78 1.92 -0.43
CA GLN A 78 14.07 1.96 -1.86
C GLN A 78 13.96 0.59 -2.52
N TYR A 79 14.52 -0.46 -1.91
CA TYR A 79 14.43 -1.81 -2.44
C TYR A 79 12.99 -2.35 -2.45
N ILE A 80 12.22 -2.10 -1.39
CA ILE A 80 10.80 -2.47 -1.36
C ILE A 80 10.03 -1.73 -2.45
N ALA A 81 10.25 -0.42 -2.60
CA ALA A 81 9.61 0.38 -3.65
C ALA A 81 9.98 -0.13 -5.06
N GLN A 82 11.26 -0.42 -5.30
CA GLN A 82 11.72 -1.00 -6.56
C GLN A 82 11.05 -2.35 -6.84
N GLY A 83 10.98 -3.26 -5.86
CA GLY A 83 10.35 -4.56 -6.04
C GLY A 83 8.84 -4.49 -6.32
N ILE A 84 8.14 -3.50 -5.74
CA ILE A 84 6.70 -3.29 -5.98
C ILE A 84 6.46 -2.62 -7.33
N LEU A 85 7.25 -1.60 -7.67
CA LEU A 85 7.08 -0.78 -8.87
C LEU A 85 7.63 -1.45 -10.14
N ALA A 86 8.55 -2.42 -10.01
CA ALA A 86 9.14 -3.15 -11.14
C ALA A 86 8.23 -4.25 -11.72
N ARG A 87 6.94 -4.30 -11.37
CA ARG A 87 5.99 -5.20 -12.05
C ARG A 87 5.76 -4.72 -13.49
N HIS A 88 6.26 -5.51 -14.44
CA HIS A 88 5.85 -5.53 -15.85
C HIS A 88 4.47 -6.15 -16.02
#